data_AF-A0A523TIS2-F1
#
_entry.id   AF-A0A523TIS2-F1
#
_cell.length_a   1.000
_cell.length_b   1.000
_cell.length_c   1.000
_cell.angle_alpha   90.00
_cell.angle_beta   90.00
_cell.angle_gamma   90.00
#
_symmetry.space_group_name_H-M   'P 1'
#
loop_
_entity.id
_entity.type
_entity.pdbx_description
1 polymer ?
#
loop_
_entity_poly.entity_id
_entity_poly.type
_entity_poly.pdbx_seq_one_letter_code
_entity_poly.pdbx_strand_id
1 'polypeptide(L)'
;MKELILEMPTMYADHHVLKVREALEGLKGIEEAYASSAWKKLMISYEEKSIKPAEIEKALTKAGYPPGEGATPILVTASSDLKRDPQWEKLGNRVTETNQKDLEMSGQSRR
;
A
#
# COMPACT_ATOMS: atom_id res chain seq x y z
N MET A 1 22.83 -19.64 -6.93
CA MET A 1 21.62 -18.83 -6.76
C MET A 1 20.52 -19.71 -6.26
N LYS A 2 19.67 -19.20 -5.37
CA LYS A 2 18.43 -19.84 -4.96
C LYS A 2 17.30 -18.83 -5.08
N GLU A 3 16.11 -19.35 -5.40
CA GLU A 3 14.88 -18.60 -5.41
C GLU A 3 14.14 -18.79 -4.09
N LEU A 4 13.58 -17.72 -3.56
CA LEU A 4 12.69 -17.72 -2.41
C LEU A 4 11.41 -16.97 -2.77
N ILE A 5 10.27 -17.63 -2.54
CA ILE A 5 8.94 -17.03 -2.75
C ILE A 5 8.29 -16.85 -1.38
N LEU A 6 7.89 -15.62 -1.08
CA LEU A 6 7.23 -15.24 0.16
C LEU A 6 5.86 -14.64 -0.13
N GLU A 7 4.87 -15.02 0.68
CA GLU A 7 3.55 -14.39 0.70
C GLU A 7 3.62 -13.10 1.52
N MET A 8 3.01 -12.03 1.02
CA MET A 8 3.07 -10.66 1.55
C MET A 8 1.67 -10.02 1.60
N PRO A 9 0.78 -10.47 2.51
CA PRO A 9 -0.61 -10.03 2.56
C PRO A 9 -0.78 -8.51 2.76
N THR A 10 0.15 -7.89 3.48
CA THR A 10 0.14 -6.46 3.84
C THR A 10 0.60 -5.52 2.73
N MET A 11 1.02 -6.05 1.57
CA MET A 11 1.48 -5.24 0.44
C MET A 11 0.30 -4.71 -0.38
N TYR A 12 -0.44 -3.72 0.13
CA TYR A 12 -1.73 -3.31 -0.46
C TYR A 12 -1.62 -2.55 -1.78
N ALA A 13 -0.59 -1.74 -1.95
CA ALA A 13 -0.45 -0.82 -3.08
C ALA A 13 1.02 -0.69 -3.53
N ASP A 14 1.22 0.07 -4.59
CA ASP A 14 2.52 0.41 -5.20
C ASP A 14 3.54 0.96 -4.19
N HIS A 15 3.15 1.87 -3.31
CA HIS A 15 4.08 2.42 -2.30
C HIS A 15 4.54 1.35 -1.29
N HIS A 16 3.77 0.29 -1.07
CA HIS A 16 4.25 -0.85 -0.29
C HIS A 16 5.29 -1.68 -1.06
N VAL A 17 5.12 -1.83 -2.39
CA VAL A 17 6.10 -2.50 -3.25
C VAL A 17 7.45 -1.78 -3.17
N LEU A 18 7.44 -0.45 -3.24
CA LEU A 18 8.66 0.36 -3.13
C LEU A 18 9.37 0.15 -1.79
N LYS A 19 8.64 0.24 -0.66
CA LYS A 19 9.23 0.01 0.67
C LYS A 19 9.81 -1.39 0.85
N VAL A 20 9.15 -2.41 0.31
CA VAL A 20 9.66 -3.80 0.37
C VAL A 20 10.95 -3.92 -0.43
N ARG A 21 11.04 -3.30 -1.61
CA ARG A 21 12.27 -3.29 -2.40
C ARG A 21 13.40 -2.53 -1.71
N GLU A 22 13.13 -1.35 -1.16
CA GLU A 22 14.09 -0.57 -0.38
C GLU A 22 14.65 -1.36 0.82
N ALA A 23 13.81 -2.15 1.50
CA ALA A 23 14.23 -3.00 2.60
C ALA A 23 15.22 -4.11 2.18
N LEU A 24 15.14 -4.57 0.93
CA LEU A 24 16.00 -5.61 0.37
C LEU A 24 17.28 -5.04 -0.26
N GLU A 25 17.24 -3.83 -0.83
CA GLU A 25 18.41 -3.17 -1.43
C GLU A 25 19.56 -2.97 -0.43
N GLY A 26 19.28 -2.88 0.87
CA GLY A 26 20.28 -2.80 1.93
C GLY A 26 21.01 -4.10 2.27
N LEU A 27 20.58 -5.24 1.72
CA LEU A 27 21.11 -6.57 2.05
C LEU A 27 22.13 -7.03 1.00
N LYS A 28 23.34 -7.36 1.45
CA LYS A 28 24.36 -7.95 0.57
C LYS A 28 24.02 -9.40 0.24
N GLY A 29 24.08 -9.76 -1.04
CA GLY A 29 23.81 -11.12 -1.51
C GLY A 29 22.42 -11.34 -2.12
N ILE A 30 21.62 -10.27 -2.24
CA ILE A 30 20.41 -10.26 -3.07
C ILE A 30 20.80 -9.80 -4.48
N GLU A 31 20.38 -10.55 -5.47
CA GLU A 31 20.68 -10.29 -6.89
C GLU A 31 19.47 -9.67 -7.59
N GLU A 32 18.29 -10.26 -7.39
CA GLU A 32 17.04 -9.77 -7.96
C GLU A 32 15.89 -9.92 -6.96
N ALA A 33 14.99 -8.94 -6.94
CA ALA A 33 13.78 -8.97 -6.12
C ALA A 33 12.58 -8.48 -6.95
N TYR A 34 11.61 -9.37 -7.13
CA TYR A 34 10.35 -9.08 -7.80
C TYR A 34 9.20 -9.08 -6.79
N ALA A 35 8.61 -7.91 -6.57
CA ALA A 35 7.52 -7.70 -5.64
C ALA A 35 6.23 -7.31 -6.38
N SER A 36 5.11 -7.95 -6.05
CA SER A 36 3.81 -7.67 -6.65
C SER A 36 2.73 -7.49 -5.57
N SER A 37 2.17 -6.29 -5.51
CA SER A 37 1.00 -5.98 -4.68
C SER A 37 -0.29 -6.58 -5.23
N ALA A 38 -0.36 -6.89 -6.52
CA ALA A 38 -1.51 -7.58 -7.12
C ALA A 38 -1.60 -9.04 -6.65
N TRP A 39 -0.47 -9.74 -6.64
CA TRP A 39 -0.41 -11.14 -6.19
C TRP A 39 -0.12 -11.31 -4.71
N LYS A 40 0.23 -10.23 -4.00
CA LYS A 40 0.70 -10.28 -2.61
C LYS A 40 1.88 -11.22 -2.44
N LYS A 41 2.82 -11.20 -3.40
CA LYS A 41 3.98 -12.10 -3.42
C LYS A 41 5.27 -11.34 -3.67
N LEU A 42 6.34 -11.90 -3.11
CA LEU A 42 7.71 -11.45 -3.27
C LEU A 42 8.57 -12.64 -3.69
N MET A 43 9.24 -12.51 -4.83
CA MET A 43 10.18 -13.50 -5.37
C MET A 43 11.58 -12.91 -5.29
N ILE A 44 12.51 -13.65 -4.71
CA ILE A 44 13.88 -13.16 -4.46
C ILE A 44 14.87 -14.19 -4.98
N SER A 45 15.82 -13.72 -5.77
CA SER A 45 17.01 -14.46 -6.17
C SER A 45 18.18 -14.02 -5.30
N TYR A 46 18.76 -14.96 -4.55
CA TYR A 46 19.85 -14.66 -3.60
C TYR A 46 20.97 -15.70 -3.63
N GLU A 47 22.13 -15.30 -3.13
CA GLU A 47 23.28 -16.15 -2.91
C GLU A 47 23.27 -16.76 -1.51
N GLU A 48 23.06 -18.07 -1.41
CA GLU A 48 23.02 -18.81 -0.14
C GLU A 48 24.32 -18.72 0.70
N LYS A 49 25.46 -18.43 0.06
CA LYS A 49 26.74 -18.21 0.74
C LYS A 49 26.81 -16.86 1.44
N SER A 50 26.06 -15.88 0.94
CA SER A 50 26.15 -14.47 1.32
C SER A 50 25.06 -14.08 2.32
N ILE A 51 23.84 -14.63 2.16
CA ILE A 51 22.71 -14.31 3.03
C ILE A 51 21.84 -15.54 3.31
N LYS A 52 21.33 -15.63 4.54
CA LYS A 52 20.37 -16.67 4.95
C LYS A 52 18.93 -16.18 4.77
N PRO A 53 17.97 -17.07 4.43
CA PRO A 53 16.56 -16.72 4.33
C PRO A 53 16.02 -16.01 5.57
N ALA A 54 16.42 -16.47 6.77
CA ALA A 54 16.00 -15.87 8.04
C ALA A 54 16.45 -14.40 8.22
N GLU A 55 17.53 -13.97 7.56
CA GLU A 55 17.97 -12.56 7.61
C GLU A 55 17.11 -11.68 6.70
N ILE A 56 16.71 -12.22 5.54
CA ILE A 56 15.78 -11.59 4.61
C ILE A 56 14.42 -11.37 5.30
N GLU A 57 13.87 -12.42 5.91
CA GLU A 57 12.61 -12.34 6.64
C GLU A 57 12.68 -11.33 7.80
N LYS A 58 13.79 -11.29 8.56
CA LYS A 58 14.00 -10.30 9.62
C LYS A 58 14.01 -8.87 9.11
N ALA A 59 14.65 -8.62 7.96
CA ALA A 59 14.67 -7.29 7.36
C ALA A 59 13.27 -6.84 6.92
N LEU A 60 12.51 -7.75 6.29
CA LEU A 60 11.12 -7.51 5.88
C LEU A 60 10.21 -7.23 7.08
N THR A 61 10.31 -8.03 8.14
CA THR A 61 9.57 -7.80 9.39
C THR A 61 9.93 -6.46 10.02
N LYS A 62 11.22 -6.07 10.04
CA LYS A 62 11.66 -4.76 10.54
C LYS A 62 11.09 -3.59 9.71
N ALA A 63 10.88 -3.81 8.42
CA ALA A 63 10.22 -2.84 7.53
C ALA A 63 8.68 -2.80 7.68
N GLY A 64 8.10 -3.68 8.50
CA GLY A 64 6.64 -3.78 8.71
C GLY A 64 5.92 -4.72 7.75
N TYR A 65 6.67 -5.59 7.06
CA TYR A 65 6.15 -6.57 6.11
C TYR A 65 6.50 -8.00 6.52
N PRO A 66 5.92 -8.52 7.62
CA PRO A 66 6.16 -9.89 8.03
C PRO A 66 5.63 -10.87 6.96
N PRO A 67 6.46 -11.83 6.48
CA PRO A 67 6.02 -12.83 5.51
C PRO A 67 4.88 -13.69 6.05
N GLY A 68 3.84 -13.91 5.24
CA GLY A 68 2.69 -14.76 5.57
C GLY A 68 1.76 -14.20 6.66
N GLU A 69 2.08 -13.06 7.25
CA GLU A 69 1.31 -12.45 8.33
C GLU A 69 0.64 -11.16 7.85
N GLY A 70 -0.56 -10.91 8.38
CA GLY A 70 -1.42 -9.79 8.00
C GLY A 70 -2.75 -10.27 7.45
N ALA A 71 -3.83 -9.83 8.08
CA ALA A 71 -5.16 -10.01 7.53
C ALA A 71 -5.39 -8.95 6.43
N THR A 72 -6.26 -9.23 5.47
CA THR A 72 -6.93 -8.12 4.78
C THR A 72 -7.57 -7.23 5.85
N PRO A 73 -7.44 -5.89 5.77
CA PRO A 73 -8.10 -5.02 6.73
C PRO A 73 -9.58 -5.41 6.73
N ILE A 74 -10.17 -5.50 7.92
CA ILE A 74 -11.58 -5.83 8.09
C ILE A 74 -12.33 -4.86 7.20
N LEU A 75 -12.86 -5.36 6.08
CA LEU A 75 -13.76 -4.59 5.25
C LEU A 75 -14.94 -4.31 6.16
N VAL A 76 -15.15 -3.03 6.49
CA VAL A 76 -16.39 -2.61 7.13
C VAL A 76 -17.49 -3.08 6.21
N THR A 77 -18.18 -4.14 6.61
CA THR A 77 -19.34 -4.60 5.88
C THR A 77 -20.35 -3.47 5.97
N ALA A 78 -20.89 -3.07 4.83
CA ALA A 78 -21.95 -2.07 4.81
C ALA A 78 -23.05 -2.59 5.74
N SER A 79 -23.27 -1.92 6.86
CA SER A 79 -24.39 -2.24 7.74
C SER A 79 -25.67 -2.15 6.92
N SER A 80 -26.54 -3.16 7.00
CA SER A 80 -27.86 -3.13 6.36
C SER A 80 -28.66 -1.86 6.72
N ASP A 81 -28.37 -1.32 7.90
CA ASP A 81 -29.15 -0.30 8.58
C ASP A 81 -28.72 1.13 8.19
N LEU A 82 -27.46 1.33 7.79
CA LEU A 82 -26.91 2.63 7.37
C LEU A 82 -26.50 2.57 5.90
N LYS A 83 -27.48 2.67 5.00
CA LYS A 83 -27.23 2.85 3.56
C LYS A 83 -26.63 4.22 3.23
N ARG A 84 -26.81 5.21 4.11
CA ARG A 84 -26.35 6.59 3.96
C ARG A 84 -25.88 7.10 5.31
N ASP A 85 -24.68 7.69 5.36
CA ASP A 85 -24.17 8.34 6.56
C ASP A 85 -25.15 9.46 7.00
N PRO A 86 -25.70 9.43 8.23
CA PRO A 86 -26.58 10.49 8.72
C PRO A 86 -25.95 11.89 8.68
N GLN A 87 -24.61 12.01 8.69
CA GLN A 87 -23.94 13.28 8.49
C GLN A 87 -24.20 13.90 7.10
N TRP A 88 -24.54 13.10 6.08
CA TRP A 88 -24.93 13.63 4.76
C TRP A 88 -26.26 14.40 4.79
N GLU A 89 -27.12 14.21 5.80
CA GLU A 89 -28.30 15.05 5.98
C GLU A 89 -27.93 16.38 6.65
N LYS A 90 -26.94 16.36 7.55
CA LYS A 90 -26.46 17.55 8.28
C LYS A 90 -25.60 18.47 7.42
N LEU A 91 -24.84 17.91 6.47
CA LEU A 91 -23.93 18.64 5.58
C LEU A 91 -24.64 19.51 4.52
N GLY A 92 -25.98 19.51 4.49
CA GLY A 92 -26.76 20.31 3.55
C GLY A 92 -26.65 19.82 2.11
N ASN A 93 -27.33 20.51 1.19
CA ASN A 93 -27.24 20.20 -0.23
C ASN A 93 -25.80 20.39 -0.70
N ARG A 94 -25.21 19.36 -1.33
CA ARG A 94 -24.00 19.54 -2.13
C ARG A 94 -24.36 20.52 -3.24
N VAL A 95 -23.90 21.75 -3.11
CA VAL A 95 -24.08 22.75 -4.14
C VAL A 95 -23.25 22.27 -5.32
N THR A 96 -23.91 21.85 -6.41
CA THR A 96 -23.25 21.63 -7.71
C THR A 96 -22.88 22.95 -8.37
N GLU A 97 -23.35 24.07 -7.81
CA GLU A 97 -23.02 25.41 -8.24
C GLU A 97 -21.73 25.86 -7.57
N THR A 98 -20.74 26.20 -8.38
CA THR A 98 -19.46 26.74 -7.93
C THR A 98 -19.70 27.96 -7.07
N ASN A 99 -19.10 27.97 -5.88
CA ASN A 99 -19.15 29.12 -4.98
C ASN A 99 -18.57 30.35 -5.71
N GLN A 100 -19.39 31.41 -5.83
CA GLN A 100 -19.02 32.61 -6.58
C GLN A 100 -17.75 33.28 -6.04
N LYS A 101 -17.49 33.16 -4.72
CA LYS A 101 -16.24 33.67 -4.12
C LYS A 101 -15.01 32.94 -4.65
N ASP A 102 -15.11 31.64 -4.88
CA ASP A 102 -14.00 30.85 -5.41
C ASP A 102 -13.76 31.16 -6.90
N LEU A 103 -14.83 31.44 -7.65
CA LEU A 103 -14.78 31.93 -9.02
C LEU A 103 -14.09 33.29 -9.13
N GLU A 104 -14.47 34.25 -8.28
CA GLU A 104 -13.86 35.58 -8.23
C GLU A 104 -12.36 35.53 -7.89
N MET A 105 -11.98 34.65 -6.96
CA MET A 105 -10.58 34.45 -6.54
C MET A 105 -9.74 33.68 -7.57
N SER A 106 -10.37 32.90 -8.46
CA SER A 106 -9.67 32.09 -9.48
C SER A 106 -9.05 32.92 -10.63
N GLY A 107 -9.34 34.23 -10.69
CA GLY A 107 -8.83 35.13 -11.72
C GLY A 107 -9.49 34.95 -13.10
N GLN A 108 -10.40 33.98 -13.27
CA GLN A 108 -11.18 33.79 -14.51
C GLN A 108 -12.20 34.91 -14.78
N SER A 109 -12.42 35.81 -13.82
CA SER A 109 -13.28 37.00 -13.94
C SER A 109 -12.60 38.20 -14.60
N ARG A 110 -11.29 38.14 -14.88
CA ARG A 110 -10.56 39.21 -15.59
C ARG A 110 -10.74 39.04 -17.09
N ARG A 111 -11.79 39.64 -17.65
CA ARG A 111 -11.87 39.98 -19.09
C ARG A 111 -11.47 41.43 -19.30
#